data_AF-A0A1I0MZ59-F1
#
_entry.id   AF-A0A1I0MZ59-F1
#
_cell.length_a   1.000
_cell.length_b   1.000
_cell.length_c   1.000
_cell.angle_alpha   90.00
_cell.angle_beta   90.00
_cell.angle_gamma   90.00
#
_symmetry.space_group_name_H-M   'P 1'
#
loop_
_entity.id
_entity.type
_entity.pdbx_description
1 polymer ?
#
loop_
_entity_poly.entity_id
_entity_poly.type
_entity_poly.pdbx_seq_one_letter_code
_entity_poly.pdbx_strand_id
1 'polypeptide(L)'
;MSSTPHDHEHDHDAEPVTDHVHDNSWSANLEQPDHGDDRDLVLRQAVEAVEHTAAGNHVNLVTHGDHGHPEDYLYDELDAAFGDDVDWEYVEQCGCGGHVVRVHT
;
A
#
# COMPACT_ATOMS: atom_id res chain seq x y z
N MET A 1 6.23 19.24 41.50
CA MET A 1 7.06 19.26 40.28
C MET A 1 7.38 17.81 39.93
N SER A 2 6.55 17.17 39.13
CA SER A 2 6.87 15.87 38.53
C SER A 2 6.58 16.02 37.05
N SER A 3 7.66 16.16 36.29
CA SER A 3 7.65 16.24 34.85
C SER A 3 7.18 14.91 34.28
N THR A 4 6.02 14.90 33.64
CA THR A 4 5.63 13.80 32.77
C THR A 4 6.60 13.81 31.58
N PRO A 5 7.32 12.73 31.28
CA PRO A 5 8.14 12.66 30.07
C PRO A 5 7.20 12.73 28.87
N HIS A 6 7.61 13.49 27.85
CA HIS A 6 6.97 13.49 26.54
C HIS A 6 6.90 12.06 26.01
N ASP A 7 5.68 11.61 25.74
CA ASP A 7 5.41 10.49 24.85
C ASP A 7 5.99 10.89 23.49
N HIS A 8 7.16 10.34 23.15
CA HIS A 8 7.71 10.51 21.81
C HIS A 8 6.81 9.69 20.89
N GLU A 9 6.07 10.42 20.07
CA GLU A 9 5.40 9.97 18.86
C GLU A 9 6.33 8.98 18.13
N HIS A 10 5.95 7.70 18.12
CA HIS A 10 6.57 6.69 17.28
C HIS A 10 6.05 6.92 15.85
N ASP A 11 6.53 8.01 15.24
CA ASP A 11 6.48 8.18 13.79
C ASP A 11 7.52 7.22 13.23
N HIS A 12 7.07 5.98 12.97
CA HIS A 12 7.85 5.02 12.21
C HIS A 12 7.80 5.47 10.75
N ASP A 13 8.72 6.37 10.39
CA ASP A 13 9.13 6.68 9.02
C ASP A 13 9.66 5.39 8.36
N ALA A 14 8.76 4.48 8.00
CA ALA A 14 9.07 3.40 7.09
C ALA A 14 9.45 4.02 5.74
N GLU A 15 10.52 3.54 5.12
CA GLU A 15 10.96 4.07 3.83
C GLU A 15 9.83 3.97 2.80
N PRO A 16 9.50 5.06 2.09
CA PRO A 16 8.38 5.07 1.16
C PRO A 16 8.61 4.04 0.04
N VAL A 17 7.52 3.50 -0.49
CA VAL A 17 7.60 2.53 -1.59
C VAL A 17 8.19 3.14 -2.87
N THR A 18 8.04 4.46 -3.03
CA THR A 18 8.66 5.24 -4.10
C THR A 18 8.77 6.71 -3.73
N ASP A 19 9.80 7.40 -4.25
CA ASP A 19 10.04 8.84 -4.03
C ASP A 19 9.71 9.72 -5.26
N HIS A 20 9.13 9.13 -6.30
CA HIS A 20 8.86 9.83 -7.56
C HIS A 20 7.54 9.39 -8.18
N VAL A 21 6.96 10.28 -8.97
CA VAL A 21 5.77 9.98 -9.76
C VAL A 21 6.17 9.17 -10.99
N HIS A 22 5.43 8.09 -11.26
CA HIS A 22 5.61 7.21 -12.41
C HIS A 22 4.70 7.64 -13.56
N ASP A 23 5.29 7.98 -14.71
CA ASP A 23 4.57 8.28 -15.96
C ASP A 23 4.33 7.04 -16.84
N ASN A 24 4.68 5.86 -16.34
CA ASN A 24 4.40 4.55 -16.92
C ASN A 24 3.78 3.62 -15.88
N SER A 25 3.13 2.56 -16.34
CA SER A 25 2.62 1.51 -15.43
C SER A 25 3.77 0.78 -14.73
N TRP A 26 3.57 0.41 -13.47
CA TRP A 26 4.62 -0.14 -12.61
C TRP A 26 4.05 -1.09 -11.53
N SER A 27 4.92 -1.66 -10.69
CA SER A 27 4.52 -2.53 -9.57
C SER A 27 5.14 -2.04 -8.28
N ALA A 28 4.32 -1.82 -7.26
CA ALA A 28 4.72 -1.50 -5.91
C ALA A 28 4.98 -2.79 -5.13
N ASN A 29 6.20 -2.93 -4.58
CA ASN A 29 6.59 -4.09 -3.80
C ASN A 29 6.23 -3.91 -2.33
N LEU A 30 5.09 -4.47 -1.92
CA LEU A 30 4.59 -4.50 -0.55
C LEU A 30 4.73 -5.91 0.05
N GLU A 31 5.74 -6.67 -0.39
CA GLU A 31 6.02 -8.05 0.02
C GLU A 31 7.26 -8.17 0.94
N GLN A 32 7.79 -7.06 1.45
CA GLN A 32 8.94 -7.13 2.36
C GLN A 32 8.53 -7.65 3.75
N PRO A 33 9.46 -8.16 4.58
CA PRO A 33 9.14 -8.65 5.92
C PRO A 33 8.37 -7.66 6.79
N ASP A 34 8.74 -6.38 6.76
CA ASP A 34 8.04 -5.32 7.52
C ASP A 34 6.58 -5.18 7.09
N HIS A 35 6.27 -5.42 5.81
CA HIS A 35 4.89 -5.46 5.31
C HIS A 35 4.11 -6.67 5.81
N GLY A 36 4.77 -7.81 6.04
CA GLY A 36 4.14 -8.98 6.64
C GLY A 36 3.81 -8.76 8.12
N ASP A 37 4.68 -8.03 8.83
CA ASP A 37 4.53 -7.74 10.26
C ASP A 37 3.57 -6.57 10.54
N ASP A 38 3.39 -5.64 9.60
CA ASP A 38 2.58 -4.44 9.75
C ASP A 38 1.61 -4.23 8.57
N ARG A 39 0.32 -4.44 8.83
CA ARG A 39 -0.72 -4.23 7.82
C ARG A 39 -1.01 -2.76 7.56
N ASP A 40 -0.89 -1.90 8.58
CA ASP A 40 -1.16 -0.48 8.42
C ASP A 40 -0.08 0.17 7.54
N LEU A 41 1.15 -0.36 7.58
CA LEU A 41 2.20 -0.01 6.63
C LEU A 41 1.81 -0.35 5.18
N VAL A 42 1.26 -1.54 4.93
CA VAL A 42 0.79 -1.96 3.59
C VAL A 42 -0.29 -1.00 3.08
N LEU A 43 -1.25 -0.64 3.93
CA LEU A 43 -2.34 0.27 3.57
C LEU A 43 -1.80 1.66 3.18
N ARG A 44 -0.96 2.27 4.04
CA ARG A 44 -0.36 3.58 3.74
C ARG A 44 0.44 3.56 2.44
N GLN A 45 1.32 2.59 2.28
CA GLN A 45 2.19 2.55 1.09
C GLN A 45 1.46 2.14 -0.18
N ALA A 46 0.33 1.43 -0.08
CA ALA A 46 -0.57 1.22 -1.21
C ALA A 46 -1.18 2.55 -1.68
N VAL A 47 -1.68 3.37 -0.76
CA VAL A 47 -2.20 4.71 -1.09
C VAL A 47 -1.11 5.57 -1.71
N GLU A 48 0.08 5.62 -1.09
CA GLU A 48 1.23 6.37 -1.63
C GLU A 48 1.60 5.92 -3.05
N ALA A 49 1.57 4.62 -3.34
CA ALA A 49 1.86 4.09 -4.67
C ALA A 49 0.83 4.56 -5.72
N VAL A 50 -0.45 4.59 -5.37
CA VAL A 50 -1.51 5.09 -6.26
C VAL A 50 -1.34 6.59 -6.50
N GLU A 51 -1.09 7.38 -5.46
CA GLU A 51 -0.81 8.82 -5.58
C GLU A 51 0.40 9.15 -6.46
N HIS A 52 1.41 8.27 -6.44
CA HIS A 52 2.61 8.38 -7.27
C HIS A 52 2.46 7.75 -8.66
N THR A 53 1.23 7.48 -9.10
CA THR A 53 0.95 6.99 -10.46
C THR A 53 0.28 8.08 -11.28
N ALA A 54 0.87 8.45 -12.41
CA ALA A 54 0.29 9.46 -13.29
C ALA A 54 -0.95 8.90 -14.01
N ALA A 55 -2.00 9.73 -14.13
CA ALA A 55 -3.24 9.37 -14.81
C ALA A 55 -3.04 8.75 -16.20
N GLY A 56 -3.85 7.75 -16.53
CA GLY A 56 -3.73 6.90 -17.71
C GLY A 56 -2.78 5.71 -17.54
N ASN A 57 -2.24 5.49 -16.33
CA ASN A 57 -1.41 4.33 -15.99
C ASN A 57 -2.06 3.47 -14.90
N HIS A 58 -1.43 2.35 -14.59
CA HIS A 58 -1.80 1.53 -13.45
C HIS A 58 -0.59 1.17 -12.60
N VAL A 59 -0.85 0.89 -11.33
CA VAL A 59 0.10 0.28 -10.41
C VAL A 59 -0.40 -1.09 -9.99
N ASN A 60 0.48 -2.10 -10.02
CA ASN A 60 0.21 -3.38 -9.39
C ASN A 60 0.73 -3.33 -7.96
N LEU A 61 -0.18 -3.38 -6.99
CA LEU A 61 0.12 -3.53 -5.58
C LEU A 61 0.37 -5.01 -5.30
N VAL A 62 1.62 -5.36 -4.99
CA VAL A 62 2.02 -6.74 -4.69
C VAL A 62 2.15 -6.89 -3.18
N THR A 63 1.16 -7.50 -2.53
CA THR A 63 1.04 -7.54 -1.07
C THR A 63 1.58 -8.83 -0.48
N HIS A 64 2.10 -8.75 0.76
CA HIS A 64 2.53 -9.92 1.52
C HIS A 64 1.36 -10.89 1.80
N GLY A 65 1.62 -12.19 1.74
CA GLY A 65 0.61 -13.23 1.93
C GLY A 65 0.12 -13.42 3.38
N ASP A 66 0.83 -12.86 4.36
CA ASP A 66 0.53 -13.03 5.79
C ASP A 66 -0.77 -12.34 6.21
N HIS A 67 -1.21 -11.32 5.46
CA HIS A 67 -2.47 -10.62 5.70
C HIS A 67 -3.68 -11.26 5.03
N GLY A 68 -3.47 -12.34 4.26
CA GLY A 68 -4.53 -13.01 3.52
C GLY A 68 -4.94 -12.25 2.26
N HIS A 69 -6.21 -12.43 1.85
CA HIS A 69 -6.69 -11.86 0.60
C HIS A 69 -6.89 -10.33 0.71
N PRO A 70 -6.41 -9.52 -0.25
CA PRO A 70 -6.51 -8.06 -0.18
C PRO A 70 -7.93 -7.51 -0.07
N GLU A 71 -8.94 -8.25 -0.51
CA GLU A 71 -10.34 -7.83 -0.40
C GLU A 71 -10.78 -7.59 1.05
N ASP A 72 -10.17 -8.29 2.00
CA ASP A 72 -10.54 -8.24 3.42
C ASP A 72 -9.96 -7.00 4.14
N TYR A 73 -9.04 -6.27 3.52
CA TYR A 73 -8.35 -5.15 4.18
C TYR A 73 -7.99 -3.96 3.28
N LEU A 74 -7.65 -4.17 2.01
CA LEU A 74 -7.13 -3.12 1.12
C LEU A 74 -8.22 -2.39 0.34
N TYR A 75 -9.31 -3.07 -0.04
CA TYR A 75 -10.30 -2.47 -0.96
C TYR A 75 -11.08 -1.34 -0.31
N ASP A 76 -11.46 -1.50 0.95
CA ASP A 76 -12.12 -0.43 1.71
C ASP A 76 -11.21 0.78 1.89
N GLU A 77 -9.89 0.57 2.00
CA GLU A 77 -8.92 1.66 2.10
C GLU A 77 -8.78 2.42 0.77
N LEU A 78 -8.71 1.69 -0.36
CA LEU A 78 -8.67 2.31 -1.69
C LEU A 78 -9.96 3.11 -1.99
N ASP A 79 -11.13 2.56 -1.63
CA ASP A 79 -12.42 3.23 -1.76
C ASP A 79 -12.47 4.49 -0.87
N ALA A 80 -11.99 4.40 0.36
CA ALA A 80 -11.96 5.54 1.28
C ALA A 80 -11.01 6.65 0.82
N ALA A 81 -9.86 6.30 0.24
CA ALA A 81 -8.85 7.25 -0.19
C ALA A 81 -9.19 7.93 -1.53
N PHE A 82 -9.72 7.17 -2.49
CA PHE A 82 -9.88 7.63 -3.88
C PHE A 82 -11.32 7.58 -4.39
N GLY A 83 -12.19 6.77 -3.80
CA GLY A 83 -13.56 6.58 -4.28
C GLY A 83 -13.60 6.23 -5.76
N ASP A 84 -14.43 6.97 -6.53
CA ASP A 84 -14.61 6.77 -7.97
C ASP A 84 -13.45 7.32 -8.84
N ASP A 85 -12.39 7.89 -8.26
CA ASP A 85 -11.24 8.43 -9.02
C ASP A 85 -10.31 7.32 -9.55
N VAL A 86 -10.41 6.10 -9.03
CA VAL A 86 -9.62 4.94 -9.46
C VAL A 86 -10.48 3.70 -9.58
N ASP A 87 -10.06 2.76 -10.44
CA ASP A 87 -10.65 1.42 -10.54
C ASP A 87 -9.62 0.38 -10.14
N TRP A 88 -10.03 -0.68 -9.44
CA TRP A 88 -9.13 -1.79 -9.12
C TRP A 88 -9.68 -3.18 -9.45
N GLU A 89 -8.77 -4.09 -9.75
CA GLU A 89 -9.07 -5.50 -10.02
C GLU A 89 -8.06 -6.42 -9.34
N TYR A 90 -8.54 -7.57 -8.87
CA TYR A 90 -7.69 -8.66 -8.44
C TYR A 90 -7.08 -9.36 -9.65
N VAL A 91 -5.75 -9.51 -9.67
CA VAL A 91 -5.04 -10.14 -10.79
C VAL A 91 -4.76 -11.61 -10.49
N GLU A 92 -3.96 -11.89 -9.47
CA GLU A 92 -3.53 -13.25 -9.13
C GLU A 92 -2.96 -13.37 -7.71
N GLN A 93 -2.77 -14.63 -7.28
CA GLN A 93 -1.95 -14.98 -6.12
C GLN A 93 -0.58 -15.49 -6.61
N CYS A 94 0.49 -14.90 -6.09
CA CYS A 94 1.87 -15.29 -6.35
C CYS A 94 2.21 -16.62 -5.64
N GLY A 95 3.21 -17.35 -6.15
CA GLY A 95 3.66 -18.62 -5.55
C GLY A 95 4.27 -18.48 -4.14
N CYS A 96 4.63 -17.26 -3.72
CA CYS A 96 5.04 -16.92 -2.35
C CYS A 96 3.86 -16.80 -1.38
N GLY A 97 2.61 -16.81 -1.87
CA GLY A 97 1.41 -16.53 -1.11
C GLY A 97 0.96 -15.07 -1.17
N GLY A 98 1.79 -14.16 -1.68
CA GLY A 98 1.44 -12.76 -1.90
C GLY A 98 0.35 -12.57 -2.97
N HIS A 99 -0.27 -11.41 -3.00
CA HIS A 99 -1.41 -11.12 -3.86
C HIS A 99 -1.18 -9.89 -4.71
N VAL A 100 -1.71 -9.89 -5.94
CA VAL A 100 -1.58 -8.77 -6.88
C VAL A 100 -2.94 -8.12 -7.10
N VAL A 101 -3.01 -6.83 -6.77
CA VAL A 101 -4.15 -5.95 -7.08
C VAL A 101 -3.68 -4.88 -8.05
N ARG A 102 -4.37 -4.71 -9.17
CA ARG A 102 -4.07 -3.63 -10.12
C ARG A 102 -5.00 -2.46 -9.86
N VAL A 103 -4.45 -1.27 -9.71
CA VAL A 103 -5.20 -0.01 -9.58
C VAL A 103 -4.92 0.87 -10.80
N HIS A 104 -5.98 1.32 -11.47
CA HIS A 104 -5.93 2.20 -12.65
C HIS A 104 -6.26 3.63 -12.22
N THR A 105 -5.39 4.58 -12.58
CA THR A 105 -5.50 6.03 -12.31
C THR A 105 -5.74 6.84 -13.58
#